data_AF-A0A8T9Q711-F1
#
_entry.id   AF-A0A8T9Q711-F1
#
_cell.length_a   1.000
_cell.length_b   1.000
_cell.length_c   1.000
_cell.angle_alpha   90.00
_cell.angle_beta   90.00
_cell.angle_gamma   90.00
#
_symmetry.space_group_name_H-M   'P 1'
#
loop_
_entity.id
_entity.type
_entity.pdbx_description
1 polymer ?
#
loop_
_entity_poly.entity_id
_entity_poly.type
_entity_poly.pdbx_seq_one_letter_code
_entity_poly.pdbx_strand_id
1 'polypeptide(L)'
;MQAESNRSLLTAQLSPGDSTNGLMAGTYTLRDIRYSQGLFATDLTQPLTPSGARPSLRFYDFLHLKHFFDFMSPNRQARLRQRGARRLAADREFRLHYRLLMHDLLPSPEGYVLVAEIYTPHYTYNRYGFGFTSNSRNFDGYRTTHAIVCGFDRRGNLLWDNTFVLKDVENFHLQETVRIRPLPDGRRYALTYIDDHHIRYKIVDRTTASPNDLEVPVQTTLKPGIKEKSTSTSDTNMQAWYGSRFLAFGYQHVRAPNWSGRDVFFINTVDFD
;
A
#
# COMPACT_ATOMS: atom_id res chain seq x y z
N MET A 1 -14.25 -1.82 -25.74
CA MET A 1 -13.98 -0.47 -25.20
C MET A 1 -15.26 0.04 -24.56
N GLN A 2 -15.37 -0.03 -23.23
CA GLN A 2 -16.48 0.62 -22.52
C GLN A 2 -16.22 2.13 -22.52
N ALA A 3 -17.25 2.92 -22.85
CA ALA A 3 -17.18 4.36 -23.02
C ALA A 3 -16.55 5.07 -21.81
N GLU A 4 -15.59 5.97 -22.07
CA GLU A 4 -14.91 6.82 -21.07
C GLU A 4 -15.87 7.72 -20.27
N SER A 5 -17.12 7.89 -20.74
CA SER A 5 -18.13 8.84 -20.24
C SER A 5 -18.47 8.75 -18.75
N ASN A 6 -18.29 7.61 -18.08
CA ASN A 6 -18.65 7.44 -16.66
C ASN A 6 -17.44 7.39 -15.73
N ARG A 7 -16.23 7.68 -16.20
CA ARG A 7 -15.01 7.59 -15.39
C ARG A 7 -14.45 8.98 -15.13
N SER A 8 -14.09 9.24 -13.87
CA SER A 8 -13.41 10.48 -13.46
C SER A 8 -12.12 10.14 -12.74
N LEU A 9 -11.04 10.85 -13.06
CA LEU A 9 -9.73 10.68 -12.42
C LEU A 9 -9.75 11.34 -11.03
N LEU A 10 -9.09 10.74 -10.04
CA LEU A 10 -9.07 11.23 -8.66
C LEU A 10 -7.70 11.74 -8.24
N THR A 11 -6.70 10.87 -8.31
CA THR A 11 -5.31 11.17 -7.99
C THR A 11 -4.42 10.59 -9.08
N ALA A 12 -3.25 11.18 -9.28
CA ALA A 12 -2.28 10.76 -10.27
C ALA A 12 -0.87 11.04 -9.79
N GLN A 13 0.04 10.15 -10.16
CA GLN A 13 1.47 10.26 -10.00
C GLN A 13 2.14 10.26 -11.36
N LEU A 14 3.19 11.05 -11.49
CA LEU A 14 4.05 11.11 -12.66
C LEU A 14 5.28 10.26 -12.41
N SER A 15 5.73 9.54 -13.44
CA SER A 15 7.01 8.86 -13.38
C SER A 15 8.15 9.86 -13.16
N PRO A 16 9.16 9.52 -12.37
CA PRO A 16 10.35 10.35 -12.23
C PRO A 16 11.19 10.33 -13.53
N GLY A 17 11.92 11.42 -13.79
CA GLY A 17 12.80 11.57 -14.95
C GLY A 17 12.34 12.64 -15.96
N ASP A 18 13.09 12.76 -17.06
CA ASP A 18 12.83 13.74 -18.11
C ASP A 18 11.72 13.30 -19.09
N SER A 19 11.18 14.27 -19.85
CA SER A 19 10.02 14.17 -20.74
C SER A 19 10.07 13.09 -21.83
N THR A 20 11.19 12.39 -22.00
CA THR A 20 11.38 11.33 -23.00
C THR A 20 10.84 9.98 -22.55
N ASN A 21 10.61 9.77 -21.24
CA ASN A 21 9.99 8.58 -20.67
C ASN A 21 9.01 9.00 -19.56
N GLY A 22 7.75 9.19 -19.93
CA GLY A 22 6.71 9.70 -19.03
C GLY A 22 5.52 8.75 -18.93
N LEU A 23 5.28 8.19 -17.75
CA LEU A 23 4.02 7.54 -17.40
C LEU A 23 3.26 8.42 -16.41
N MET A 24 1.97 8.61 -16.63
CA MET A 24 1.06 9.04 -15.58
C MET A 24 0.20 7.85 -15.17
N ALA A 25 0.17 7.54 -13.88
CA ALA A 25 -0.70 6.51 -13.33
C ALA A 25 -1.43 7.04 -12.10
N GLY A 26 -2.65 6.56 -11.88
CA GLY A 26 -3.51 7.15 -10.86
C GLY A 26 -4.72 6.28 -10.54
N THR A 27 -5.67 6.82 -9.81
CA THR A 27 -6.96 6.14 -9.56
C THR A 27 -8.11 6.87 -10.24
N TYR A 28 -9.15 6.10 -10.56
CA TYR A 28 -10.39 6.64 -11.10
C TYR A 28 -11.59 6.20 -10.27
N THR A 29 -12.69 6.95 -10.37
CA THR A 29 -14.01 6.60 -9.84
C THR A 29 -15.03 6.45 -10.95
N LEU A 30 -16.13 5.78 -10.65
CA LEU A 30 -17.33 5.76 -11.50
C LEU A 30 -18.34 6.86 -11.12
N ARG A 31 -18.33 7.35 -9.88
CA ARG A 31 -19.34 8.33 -9.42
C ARG A 31 -18.98 9.05 -8.14
N ASP A 32 -18.48 8.34 -7.13
CA ASP A 32 -18.19 8.93 -5.81
C ASP A 32 -16.70 9.29 -5.74
N ILE A 33 -16.42 10.59 -5.72
CA ILE A 33 -15.04 11.12 -5.70
C ILE A 33 -14.24 10.71 -4.46
N ARG A 34 -14.91 10.20 -3.42
CA ARG A 34 -14.26 9.73 -2.20
C ARG A 34 -13.71 8.32 -2.34
N TYR A 35 -14.04 7.61 -3.41
CA TYR A 35 -13.70 6.21 -3.57
C TYR A 35 -13.19 5.91 -4.98
N SER A 36 -12.14 5.10 -5.04
CA SER A 36 -11.57 4.58 -6.26
C SER A 36 -12.25 3.26 -6.65
N GLN A 37 -12.54 3.14 -7.94
CA GLN A 37 -12.98 1.90 -8.59
C GLN A 37 -11.79 1.07 -9.10
N GLY A 38 -10.70 1.74 -9.47
CA GLY A 38 -9.55 1.10 -10.07
C GLY A 38 -8.40 2.06 -10.32
N LEU A 39 -7.40 1.57 -11.05
CA LEU A 39 -6.25 2.34 -11.51
C LEU A 39 -6.44 2.82 -12.93
N PHE A 40 -5.77 3.90 -13.30
CA PHE A 40 -5.56 4.26 -14.69
C PHE A 40 -4.08 4.46 -14.99
N ALA A 41 -3.70 4.35 -16.25
CA ALA A 41 -2.38 4.73 -16.71
C ALA A 41 -2.45 5.32 -18.13
N THR A 42 -1.53 6.24 -18.43
CA THR A 42 -1.34 6.79 -19.77
C THR A 42 0.13 7.08 -20.03
N ASP A 43 0.55 6.77 -21.26
CA ASP A 43 1.87 7.05 -21.79
C ASP A 43 1.91 8.49 -22.30
N LEU A 44 2.74 9.31 -21.65
CA LEU A 44 2.89 10.73 -21.96
C LEU A 44 3.90 10.99 -23.09
N THR A 45 4.61 9.96 -23.55
CA THR A 45 5.64 10.09 -24.60
C THR A 45 5.08 10.02 -26.01
N GLN A 46 3.87 9.50 -26.16
CA GLN A 46 3.30 9.33 -27.50
C GLN A 46 2.92 10.69 -28.10
N PRO A 47 3.18 10.87 -29.41
CA PRO A 47 2.73 12.05 -30.10
C PRO A 47 1.21 12.16 -30.03
N LEU A 48 0.72 13.39 -30.15
CA LEU A 48 -0.71 13.59 -30.38
C LEU A 48 -1.12 12.81 -31.64
N THR A 49 -2.30 12.20 -31.57
CA THR A 49 -2.95 11.62 -32.75
C THR A 49 -3.11 12.71 -33.83
N PRO A 50 -3.30 12.35 -35.11
CA PRO A 50 -3.52 13.33 -36.18
C PRO A 50 -4.67 14.32 -35.92
N SER A 51 -5.62 13.98 -35.04
CA SER A 51 -6.71 14.86 -34.59
C SER A 51 -6.34 15.77 -33.40
N GLY A 52 -5.09 15.75 -32.95
CA GLY A 52 -4.62 16.50 -31.77
C GLY A 52 -4.97 15.87 -30.42
N ALA A 53 -5.58 14.68 -30.39
CA ALA A 53 -5.92 14.00 -29.14
C ALA A 53 -4.72 13.22 -28.57
N ARG A 54 -4.58 13.20 -27.25
CA ARG A 54 -3.62 12.34 -26.54
C ARG A 54 -4.05 10.86 -26.61
N PRO A 55 -3.12 9.90 -26.39
CA PRO A 55 -3.47 8.49 -26.29
C PRO A 55 -4.55 8.24 -25.24
N SER A 56 -5.43 7.28 -25.52
CA SER A 56 -6.51 6.89 -24.61
C SER A 56 -5.97 6.41 -23.26
N LEU A 57 -6.67 6.78 -22.19
CA LEU A 57 -6.41 6.29 -20.85
C LEU A 57 -6.68 4.79 -20.77
N ARG A 58 -5.75 4.03 -20.18
CA ARG A 58 -5.97 2.63 -19.83
C ARG A 58 -6.55 2.56 -18.44
N PHE A 59 -7.64 1.82 -18.26
CA PHE A 59 -8.31 1.67 -16.97
C PHE A 59 -8.28 0.22 -16.51
N TYR A 60 -7.93 0.01 -15.25
CA TYR A 60 -7.79 -1.27 -14.59
C TYR A 60 -8.71 -1.33 -13.38
N ASP A 61 -9.87 -1.95 -13.52
CA ASP A 61 -10.82 -2.13 -12.43
C ASP A 61 -10.24 -3.10 -11.39
N PHE A 62 -10.35 -2.76 -10.09
CA PHE A 62 -9.85 -3.63 -9.02
C PHE A 62 -10.51 -5.01 -9.03
N LEU A 63 -11.72 -5.14 -9.58
CA LEU A 63 -12.39 -6.43 -9.75
C LEU A 63 -11.59 -7.39 -10.66
N HIS A 64 -10.81 -6.86 -11.60
CA HIS A 64 -10.04 -7.64 -12.58
C HIS A 64 -8.59 -7.88 -12.16
N LEU A 65 -8.10 -7.19 -11.13
CA LEU A 65 -6.80 -7.48 -10.55
C LEU A 65 -6.80 -8.87 -9.89
N LYS A 66 -5.71 -9.61 -10.06
CA LYS A 66 -5.63 -11.02 -9.67
C LYS A 66 -5.57 -11.17 -8.16
N HIS A 67 -4.70 -10.39 -7.52
CA HIS A 67 -4.33 -10.48 -6.12
C HIS A 67 -4.92 -9.38 -5.23
N PHE A 68 -5.57 -8.36 -5.81
CA PHE A 68 -6.17 -7.24 -5.06
C PHE A 68 -7.03 -7.65 -3.84
N PHE A 69 -7.73 -8.78 -3.91
CA PHE A 69 -8.60 -9.25 -2.82
C PHE A 69 -7.96 -10.29 -1.90
N ASP A 70 -6.65 -10.55 -2.01
CA ASP A 70 -5.97 -11.61 -1.25
C ASP A 70 -5.83 -11.29 0.24
N PHE A 71 -6.16 -10.08 0.66
CA PHE A 71 -6.35 -9.72 2.07
C PHE A 71 -7.62 -10.33 2.69
N MET A 72 -8.54 -10.85 1.87
CA MET A 72 -9.77 -11.49 2.31
C MET A 72 -9.62 -13.01 2.41
N SER A 73 -10.48 -13.66 3.20
CA SER A 73 -10.58 -15.12 3.16
C SER A 73 -11.08 -15.61 1.78
N PRO A 74 -10.67 -16.82 1.33
CA PRO A 74 -11.03 -17.33 0.00
C PRO A 74 -12.54 -17.35 -0.27
N ASN A 75 -13.34 -17.70 0.75
CA ASN A 75 -14.81 -17.69 0.65
C ASN A 75 -15.38 -16.29 0.43
N ARG A 76 -14.83 -15.27 1.08
CA ARG A 76 -15.26 -13.88 0.92
C ARG A 76 -14.87 -13.35 -0.47
N GLN A 77 -13.64 -13.66 -0.91
CA GLN A 77 -13.15 -13.32 -2.25
C GLN A 77 -14.03 -13.94 -3.34
N ALA A 78 -14.33 -15.24 -3.26
CA ALA A 78 -15.18 -15.95 -4.22
C ALA A 78 -16.59 -15.36 -4.30
N ARG A 79 -17.22 -15.07 -3.14
CA ARG A 79 -18.54 -14.43 -3.08
C ARG A 79 -18.53 -13.04 -3.72
N LEU A 80 -17.50 -12.23 -3.47
CA LEU A 80 -17.37 -10.90 -4.05
C LEU A 80 -17.22 -10.98 -5.57
N ARG A 81 -16.32 -11.84 -6.07
CA ARG A 81 -16.12 -12.05 -7.52
C ARG A 81 -17.40 -12.56 -8.20
N GLN A 82 -18.10 -13.52 -7.60
CA GLN A 82 -19.38 -14.01 -8.14
C GLN A 82 -20.45 -12.92 -8.19
N ARG A 83 -20.56 -12.08 -7.15
CA ARG A 83 -21.48 -10.94 -7.12
C ARG A 83 -21.13 -9.91 -8.21
N GLY A 84 -19.84 -9.64 -8.40
CA GLY A 84 -19.35 -8.78 -9.48
C GLY A 84 -19.72 -9.33 -10.86
N ALA A 85 -19.42 -10.61 -11.12
CA ALA A 85 -19.75 -11.27 -12.38
C ALA A 85 -21.26 -11.24 -12.70
N ARG A 86 -22.11 -11.50 -11.71
CA ARG A 86 -23.58 -11.42 -11.88
C ARG A 86 -24.06 -10.00 -12.23
N ARG A 87 -23.43 -8.96 -11.69
CA ARG A 87 -23.78 -7.56 -11.99
C ARG A 87 -23.34 -7.17 -13.38
N LEU A 88 -22.10 -7.51 -13.75
CA LEU A 88 -21.56 -7.27 -15.09
C LEU A 88 -22.38 -8.00 -16.17
N ALA A 89 -22.78 -9.25 -15.94
CA ALA A 89 -23.63 -10.01 -16.87
C ALA A 89 -25.02 -9.39 -17.06
N ALA A 90 -25.49 -8.59 -16.10
CA ALA A 90 -26.76 -7.85 -16.17
C ALA A 90 -26.58 -6.41 -16.68
N ASP A 91 -25.43 -6.08 -17.26
CA ASP A 91 -25.04 -4.72 -17.68
C ASP A 91 -25.19 -3.68 -16.56
N ARG A 92 -24.90 -4.09 -15.31
CA ARG A 92 -24.95 -3.24 -14.13
C ARG A 92 -23.55 -3.07 -13.55
N GLU A 93 -23.21 -1.83 -13.23
CA GLU A 93 -21.94 -1.50 -12.58
C GLU A 93 -21.81 -2.17 -11.20
N PHE A 94 -20.63 -2.74 -10.94
CA PHE A 94 -20.24 -3.23 -9.63
C PHE A 94 -19.28 -2.24 -8.96
N ARG A 95 -19.85 -1.34 -8.17
CA ARG A 95 -19.09 -0.28 -7.51
C ARG A 95 -18.29 -0.78 -6.32
N LEU A 96 -16.98 -0.53 -6.35
CA LEU A 96 -16.05 -0.75 -5.27
C LEU A 96 -15.81 0.57 -4.53
N HIS A 97 -15.60 0.49 -3.21
CA HIS A 97 -15.50 1.66 -2.34
C HIS A 97 -14.18 1.65 -1.56
N TYR A 98 -13.06 1.85 -2.25
CA TYR A 98 -11.73 1.89 -1.63
C TYR A 98 -11.16 3.32 -1.62
N ARG A 99 -10.51 3.72 -0.53
CA ARG A 99 -9.65 4.91 -0.50
C ARG A 99 -8.21 4.44 -0.60
N LEU A 100 -7.42 5.13 -1.40
CA LEU A 100 -6.03 4.78 -1.64
C LEU A 100 -5.15 5.98 -1.32
N LEU A 101 -4.09 5.74 -0.57
CA LEU A 101 -2.94 6.62 -0.47
C LEU A 101 -1.90 6.10 -1.46
N MET A 102 -1.66 6.86 -2.52
CA MET A 102 -0.77 6.46 -3.61
C MET A 102 0.64 6.98 -3.36
N HIS A 103 1.65 6.10 -3.46
CA HIS A 103 3.06 6.47 -3.40
C HIS A 103 3.55 6.98 -4.75
N ASP A 104 4.72 7.58 -4.78
CA ASP A 104 5.41 7.95 -6.02
C ASP A 104 5.71 6.71 -6.89
N LEU A 105 5.69 6.90 -8.22
CA LEU A 105 6.01 5.83 -9.16
C LEU A 105 7.50 5.48 -9.10
N LEU A 106 7.80 4.19 -9.00
CA LEU A 106 9.17 3.69 -8.92
C LEU A 106 9.62 3.15 -10.28
N PRO A 107 10.78 3.58 -10.80
CA PRO A 107 11.35 2.98 -12.01
C PRO A 107 11.63 1.49 -11.85
N SER A 108 11.42 0.73 -12.92
CA SER A 108 11.79 -0.68 -13.03
C SER A 108 12.39 -0.98 -14.41
N PRO A 109 13.11 -2.10 -14.58
CA PRO A 109 13.64 -2.47 -15.90
C PRO A 109 12.56 -2.57 -16.99
N GLU A 110 11.35 -3.03 -16.64
CA GLU A 110 10.21 -3.22 -17.55
C GLU A 110 9.38 -1.94 -17.74
N GLY A 111 9.46 -0.99 -16.81
CA GLY A 111 8.70 0.25 -16.82
C GLY A 111 8.66 0.88 -15.44
N TYR A 112 7.53 0.72 -14.74
CA TYR A 112 7.29 1.35 -13.45
C TYR A 112 6.57 0.42 -12.47
N VAL A 113 6.77 0.66 -11.18
CA VAL A 113 6.03 0.01 -10.10
C VAL A 113 5.26 1.07 -9.32
N LEU A 114 3.98 0.81 -9.13
CA LEU A 114 3.07 1.63 -8.33
C LEU A 114 2.78 0.91 -7.02
N VAL A 115 2.89 1.62 -5.90
CA VAL A 115 2.39 1.17 -4.59
C VAL A 115 1.27 2.09 -4.13
N ALA A 116 0.22 1.51 -3.56
CA ALA A 116 -0.84 2.29 -2.93
C ALA A 116 -1.42 1.55 -1.72
N GLU A 117 -1.68 2.30 -0.66
CA GLU A 117 -2.20 1.81 0.62
C GLU A 117 -3.71 2.04 0.75
N ILE A 118 -4.45 0.98 1.04
CA ILE A 118 -5.90 1.04 1.21
C ILE A 118 -6.22 1.38 2.67
N TYR A 119 -6.84 2.53 2.87
CA TYR A 119 -7.14 3.07 4.19
C TYR A 119 -8.64 3.36 4.41
N THR A 120 -9.03 3.43 5.68
CA THR A 120 -10.36 3.89 6.10
C THR A 120 -10.23 4.84 7.28
N PRO A 121 -10.96 5.98 7.33
CA PRO A 121 -10.97 6.82 8.51
C PRO A 121 -11.65 6.08 9.67
N HIS A 122 -10.97 6.02 10.81
CA HIS A 122 -11.43 5.43 12.05
C HIS A 122 -12.04 6.50 12.95
N TYR A 123 -13.12 6.15 13.65
CA TYR A 123 -13.84 7.05 14.54
C TYR A 123 -14.23 6.30 15.80
N THR A 124 -14.01 6.93 16.94
CA THR A 124 -14.46 6.43 18.23
C THR A 124 -15.80 7.03 18.59
N TYR A 125 -16.61 6.20 19.26
CA TYR A 125 -17.90 6.60 19.80
C TYR A 125 -17.77 6.70 21.31
N ASN A 126 -17.92 7.91 21.83
CA ASN A 126 -17.89 8.09 23.27
C ASN A 126 -19.30 7.92 23.84
N ARG A 127 -19.49 6.93 24.72
CA ARG A 127 -20.75 6.70 25.43
C ARG A 127 -20.60 7.04 26.92
N TYR A 128 -20.14 8.26 27.24
CA TYR A 128 -20.23 8.80 28.59
C TYR A 128 -21.48 9.68 28.71
N GLY A 129 -22.46 9.24 29.52
CA GLY A 129 -23.60 10.06 29.90
C GLY A 129 -24.80 9.26 30.42
N PHE A 130 -24.97 9.23 31.74
CA PHE A 130 -26.26 8.98 32.38
C PHE A 130 -27.28 9.99 31.83
N GLY A 131 -28.25 9.53 31.04
CA GLY A 131 -29.51 10.25 30.78
C GLY A 131 -29.56 11.24 29.61
N PHE A 132 -28.45 11.64 28.98
CA PHE A 132 -28.48 12.53 27.81
C PHE A 132 -27.57 12.01 26.69
N THR A 133 -28.19 11.45 25.65
CA THR A 133 -27.50 10.83 24.50
C THR A 133 -26.97 11.90 23.54
N SER A 134 -25.73 12.35 23.75
CA SER A 134 -24.93 12.96 22.69
C SER A 134 -24.05 11.88 22.06
N ASN A 135 -24.44 11.40 20.88
CA ASN A 135 -23.59 10.53 20.07
C ASN A 135 -22.52 11.39 19.36
N SER A 136 -21.50 11.83 20.10
CA SER A 136 -20.35 12.49 19.48
C SER A 136 -19.47 11.44 18.80
N ARG A 137 -19.32 11.60 17.48
CA ARG A 137 -18.40 10.81 16.66
C ARG A 137 -17.08 11.56 16.61
N ASN A 138 -16.07 11.05 17.31
CA ASN A 138 -14.75 11.66 17.33
C ASN A 138 -13.86 10.98 16.30
N PHE A 139 -13.17 11.77 15.48
CA PHE A 139 -12.16 11.24 14.56
C PHE A 139 -10.96 10.74 15.36
N ASP A 140 -10.52 9.52 15.07
CA ASP A 140 -9.47 8.83 15.85
C ASP A 140 -8.24 8.48 15.01
N GLY A 141 -8.33 8.60 13.68
CA GLY A 141 -7.21 8.39 12.78
C GLY A 141 -7.60 7.65 11.50
N TYR A 142 -6.62 7.01 10.89
CA TYR A 142 -6.76 6.21 9.69
C TYR A 142 -6.25 4.81 9.96
N ARG A 143 -7.05 3.81 9.58
CA ARG A 143 -6.65 2.41 9.57
C ARG A 143 -6.26 1.98 8.18
N THR A 144 -5.05 1.48 8.01
CA THR A 144 -4.59 0.88 6.75
C THR A 144 -4.71 -0.64 6.85
N THR A 145 -5.29 -1.25 5.81
CA THR A 145 -5.60 -2.69 5.83
C THR A 145 -4.66 -3.52 4.96
N HIS A 146 -4.24 -2.97 3.82
CA HIS A 146 -3.33 -3.61 2.90
C HIS A 146 -2.75 -2.57 1.95
N ALA A 147 -1.61 -2.90 1.36
CA ALA A 147 -1.07 -2.21 0.20
C ALA A 147 -1.24 -3.08 -1.05
N ILE A 148 -1.46 -2.43 -2.18
CA ILE A 148 -1.35 -3.04 -3.50
C ILE A 148 -0.05 -2.60 -4.14
N VAL A 149 0.56 -3.50 -4.90
CA VAL A 149 1.73 -3.21 -5.73
C VAL A 149 1.47 -3.70 -7.14
N CYS A 150 1.68 -2.84 -8.12
CA CYS A 150 1.37 -3.10 -9.52
C CYS A 150 2.59 -2.77 -10.39
N GLY A 151 2.98 -3.69 -11.26
CA GLY A 151 4.00 -3.43 -12.28
C GLY A 151 3.35 -3.02 -13.59
N PHE A 152 3.86 -1.95 -14.20
CA PHE A 152 3.45 -1.44 -15.50
C PHE A 152 4.62 -1.44 -16.47
N ASP A 153 4.36 -1.67 -17.75
CA ASP A 153 5.33 -1.35 -18.79
C ASP A 153 5.42 0.18 -19.04
N ARG A 154 6.38 0.60 -19.85
CA ARG A 154 6.55 2.03 -20.22
C ARG A 154 5.33 2.64 -20.94
N ARG A 155 4.42 1.81 -21.48
CA ARG A 155 3.20 2.24 -22.20
C ARG A 155 1.97 2.24 -21.29
N GLY A 156 2.15 1.96 -20.00
CA GLY A 156 1.07 1.90 -19.01
C GLY A 156 0.24 0.63 -19.08
N ASN A 157 0.70 -0.44 -19.74
CA ASN A 157 0.06 -1.76 -19.65
C ASN A 157 0.37 -2.39 -18.29
N LEU A 158 -0.67 -2.81 -17.57
CA LEU A 158 -0.51 -3.57 -16.33
C LEU A 158 0.08 -4.95 -16.64
N LEU A 159 1.22 -5.27 -16.04
CA LEU A 159 1.93 -6.53 -16.20
C LEU A 159 1.58 -7.54 -15.09
N TRP A 160 1.47 -7.05 -13.85
CA TRP A 160 1.20 -7.86 -12.68
C TRP A 160 0.70 -7.02 -11.51
N ASP A 161 -0.04 -7.65 -10.59
CA ASP A 161 -0.43 -7.08 -9.31
C ASP A 161 -0.13 -8.05 -8.15
N ASN A 162 0.13 -7.50 -6.96
CA ASN A 162 0.26 -8.25 -5.71
C ASN A 162 -0.28 -7.42 -4.55
N THR A 163 -0.53 -8.05 -3.41
CA THR A 163 -1.08 -7.41 -2.21
C THR A 163 -0.24 -7.74 -0.99
N PHE A 164 0.09 -6.74 -0.19
CA PHE A 164 0.73 -6.91 1.12
C PHE A 164 -0.28 -6.55 2.22
N VAL A 165 -0.61 -7.50 3.09
CA VAL A 165 -1.59 -7.30 4.17
C VAL A 165 -0.94 -6.60 5.35
N LEU A 166 -1.60 -5.56 5.88
CA LEU A 166 -1.16 -4.81 7.05
C LEU A 166 -2.01 -5.21 8.25
N LYS A 167 -1.35 -5.66 9.31
CA LYS A 167 -1.94 -6.02 10.60
C LYS A 167 -2.04 -4.77 11.48
N ASP A 168 -3.29 -4.39 11.80
CA ASP A 168 -3.65 -3.40 12.82
C ASP A 168 -2.88 -2.07 12.76
N VAL A 169 -2.58 -1.61 11.54
CA VAL A 169 -1.91 -0.32 11.32
C VAL A 169 -2.91 0.81 11.44
N GLU A 170 -2.76 1.62 12.48
CA GLU A 170 -3.56 2.80 12.76
C GLU A 170 -2.65 4.00 12.98
N ASN A 171 -2.89 5.07 12.23
CA ASN A 171 -2.13 6.31 12.30
C ASN A 171 -3.08 7.48 12.45
N PHE A 172 -2.75 8.43 13.33
CA PHE A 172 -3.55 9.65 13.48
C PHE A 172 -3.56 10.49 12.19
N HIS A 173 -2.41 10.57 11.51
CA HIS A 173 -2.24 11.22 10.22
C HIS A 173 -2.21 10.22 9.07
N LEU A 174 -2.77 10.61 7.93
CA LEU A 174 -2.67 9.81 6.71
C LEU A 174 -1.27 9.96 6.14
N GLN A 175 -0.47 8.91 6.25
CA GLN A 175 0.92 8.87 5.78
C GLN A 175 1.25 7.48 5.24
N GLU A 176 2.26 7.43 4.37
CA GLU A 176 2.76 6.19 3.83
C GLU A 176 3.39 5.35 4.94
N THR A 177 2.84 4.15 5.15
CA THR A 177 3.34 3.19 6.13
C THR A 177 4.26 2.16 5.50
N VAL A 178 3.97 1.76 4.25
CA VAL A 178 4.77 0.76 3.55
C VAL A 178 5.98 1.42 2.90
N ARG A 179 7.14 0.77 3.04
CA ARG A 179 8.35 1.08 2.28
C ARG A 179 8.65 -0.04 1.32
N ILE A 180 9.21 0.31 0.18
CA ILE A 180 9.53 -0.63 -0.90
C ILE A 180 10.93 -0.38 -1.44
N ARG A 181 11.66 -1.47 -1.73
CA ARG A 181 12.94 -1.45 -2.44
C ARG A 181 13.01 -2.61 -3.45
N PRO A 182 13.62 -2.40 -4.63
CA PRO A 182 13.98 -3.50 -5.51
C PRO A 182 15.08 -4.36 -4.85
N LEU A 183 15.03 -5.67 -5.12
CA LEU A 183 16.12 -6.60 -4.78
C LEU A 183 17.21 -6.61 -5.86
N PRO A 184 18.40 -7.19 -5.61
CA PRO A 184 19.54 -7.09 -6.52
C PRO A 184 19.32 -7.73 -7.90
N ASP A 185 18.35 -8.65 -8.01
CA ASP A 185 17.98 -9.28 -9.28
C ASP A 185 17.16 -8.38 -10.21
N GLY A 186 16.77 -7.17 -9.77
CA GLY A 186 15.99 -6.21 -10.56
C GLY A 186 14.57 -6.67 -10.90
N ARG A 187 14.09 -7.77 -10.32
CA ARG A 187 12.78 -8.38 -10.60
C ARG A 187 11.90 -8.41 -9.36
N ARG A 188 12.48 -8.76 -8.20
CA ARG A 188 11.74 -8.87 -6.93
C ARG A 188 11.79 -7.56 -6.15
N TYR A 189 10.80 -7.39 -5.28
CA TYR A 189 10.70 -6.23 -4.39
C TYR A 189 10.50 -6.69 -2.96
N ALA A 190 11.17 -6.03 -2.02
CA ALA A 190 10.84 -6.11 -0.60
C ALA A 190 9.89 -4.97 -0.25
N LEU A 191 8.75 -5.30 0.35
CA LEU A 191 7.82 -4.35 0.95
C LEU A 191 7.84 -4.56 2.46
N THR A 192 7.81 -3.49 3.24
CA THR A 192 8.01 -3.59 4.68
C THR A 192 7.37 -2.42 5.44
N TYR A 193 6.98 -2.68 6.69
CA TYR A 193 6.56 -1.68 7.66
C TYR A 193 6.90 -2.14 9.09
N ILE A 194 6.88 -1.22 10.05
CA ILE A 194 7.09 -1.53 11.47
C ILE A 194 5.73 -1.76 12.14
N ASP A 195 5.61 -2.86 12.88
CA ASP A 195 4.47 -3.24 13.72
C ASP A 195 4.98 -3.52 15.13
N ASP A 196 4.83 -2.53 16.02
CA ASP A 196 5.28 -2.60 17.41
C ASP A 196 6.76 -3.02 17.53
N HIS A 197 7.04 -4.23 18.03
CA HIS A 197 8.39 -4.78 18.20
C HIS A 197 8.96 -5.48 16.97
N HIS A 198 8.21 -5.51 15.86
CA HIS A 198 8.54 -6.30 14.69
C HIS A 198 8.61 -5.45 13.43
N ILE A 199 9.48 -5.86 12.52
CA ILE A 199 9.51 -5.39 11.14
C ILE A 199 8.81 -6.47 10.33
N ARG A 200 7.62 -6.14 9.83
CA ARG A 200 6.88 -7.02 8.93
C ARG A 200 7.32 -6.75 7.50
N TYR A 201 7.38 -7.80 6.71
CA TYR A 201 7.80 -7.68 5.32
C TYR A 201 7.14 -8.71 4.41
N LYS A 202 7.21 -8.44 3.11
CA LYS A 202 6.82 -9.36 2.05
C LYS A 202 7.78 -9.22 0.88
N ILE A 203 8.23 -10.36 0.35
CA ILE A 203 8.96 -10.41 -0.92
C ILE A 203 7.95 -10.66 -2.04
N VAL A 204 7.88 -9.73 -2.99
CA VAL A 204 6.99 -9.80 -4.15
C VAL A 204 7.79 -10.20 -5.38
N ASP A 205 7.39 -11.30 -6.02
CA ASP A 205 7.83 -11.69 -7.36
C ASP A 205 6.62 -11.72 -8.30
N ARG A 206 6.29 -10.55 -8.85
CA ARG A 206 5.16 -10.38 -9.79
C ARG A 206 3.86 -10.98 -9.23
N THR A 207 3.22 -11.89 -9.97
CA THR A 207 1.98 -12.57 -9.59
C THR A 207 2.20 -13.86 -8.79
N THR A 208 3.45 -14.15 -8.40
CA THR A 208 3.75 -15.30 -7.55
C THR A 208 3.20 -15.06 -6.16
N ALA A 209 2.47 -16.04 -5.63
CA ALA A 209 2.01 -15.99 -4.25
C ALA A 209 3.21 -16.01 -3.30
N SER A 210 3.18 -15.16 -2.29
CA SER A 210 4.18 -15.15 -1.23
C SER A 210 3.50 -14.86 0.12
N PRO A 211 4.10 -15.31 1.24
CA PRO A 211 3.52 -15.14 2.56
C PRO A 211 3.30 -13.65 2.91
N ASN A 212 2.28 -13.36 3.72
CA ASN A 212 1.93 -12.01 4.16
C ASN A 212 2.26 -11.77 5.65
N ASP A 213 2.85 -12.76 6.32
CA ASP A 213 3.06 -12.84 7.75
C ASP A 213 4.53 -12.94 8.14
N LEU A 214 5.46 -12.68 7.20
CA LEU A 214 6.88 -12.66 7.51
C LEU A 214 7.20 -11.46 8.39
N GLU A 215 7.97 -11.71 9.45
CA GLU A 215 8.41 -10.70 10.39
C GLU A 215 9.78 -11.03 10.98
N VAL A 216 10.50 -10.00 11.38
CA VAL A 216 11.72 -10.11 12.19
C VAL A 216 11.61 -9.13 13.36
N PRO A 217 12.17 -9.45 14.54
CA PRO A 217 12.16 -8.51 15.65
C PRO A 217 13.06 -7.30 15.33
N VAL A 218 12.66 -6.12 15.79
CA VAL A 218 13.55 -4.96 15.88
C VAL A 218 14.63 -5.30 16.90
N GLN A 219 15.91 -5.27 16.49
CA GLN A 219 17.00 -5.62 17.39
C GLN A 219 17.20 -4.52 18.44
N THR A 220 17.28 -4.95 19.70
CA THR A 220 17.51 -4.06 20.84
C THR A 220 19.00 -3.92 21.17
N THR A 221 19.82 -4.92 20.80
CA THR A 221 21.26 -4.94 21.07
C THR A 221 22.01 -5.80 20.06
N LEU A 222 23.23 -5.37 19.71
CA LEU A 222 24.17 -6.14 18.89
C LEU A 222 25.22 -6.87 19.75
N LYS A 223 25.21 -6.69 21.08
CA LYS A 223 26.23 -7.24 21.97
C LYS A 223 25.98 -8.74 22.21
N PRO A 224 26.93 -9.62 21.85
CA PRO A 224 26.79 -11.05 22.10
C PRO A 224 26.59 -11.34 23.59
N GLY A 225 25.71 -12.29 23.90
CA GLY A 225 25.46 -12.75 25.29
C GLY A 225 24.54 -11.85 26.13
N ILE A 226 24.20 -10.64 25.66
CA ILE A 226 23.23 -9.78 26.34
C ILE A 226 21.81 -10.11 25.86
N LYS A 227 20.93 -10.48 26.78
CA LYS A 227 19.50 -10.69 26.52
C LYS A 227 18.72 -9.47 27.00
N GLU A 228 18.34 -8.63 26.05
CA GLU A 228 17.40 -7.52 26.23
C GLU A 228 16.09 -7.84 25.52
N LYS A 229 14.98 -7.33 26.04
CA LYS A 229 13.66 -7.40 25.42
C LYS A 229 13.04 -6.01 25.37
N SER A 230 12.41 -5.67 24.25
CA SER A 230 11.55 -4.48 24.19
C SER A 230 10.22 -4.78 24.89
N THR A 231 9.72 -3.83 25.68
CA THR A 231 8.37 -3.91 26.29
C THR A 231 7.41 -2.86 25.75
N SER A 232 7.94 -1.81 25.13
CA SER A 232 7.16 -0.84 24.36
C SER A 232 8.04 -0.27 23.24
N THR A 233 7.42 0.02 22.10
CA THR A 233 8.05 0.70 20.98
C THR A 233 7.15 1.86 20.55
N SER A 234 7.72 3.05 20.38
CA SER A 234 6.96 4.27 20.02
C SER A 234 7.71 5.11 18.99
N ASP A 235 6.96 6.01 18.37
CA ASP A 235 7.46 7.00 17.40
C ASP A 235 8.35 6.36 16.33
N THR A 236 7.90 5.20 15.85
CA THR A 236 8.62 4.40 14.87
C THR A 236 8.46 4.98 13.49
N ASN A 237 9.52 4.87 12.70
CA ASN A 237 9.46 5.13 11.28
C ASN A 237 10.44 4.21 10.55
N MET A 238 10.19 4.07 9.26
CA MET A 238 11.02 3.28 8.37
C MET A 238 11.27 4.07 7.10
N GLN A 239 12.50 4.01 6.62
CA GLN A 239 12.91 4.71 5.41
C GLN A 239 13.57 3.74 4.44
N ALA A 240 13.17 3.82 3.17
CA ALA A 240 13.89 3.20 2.07
C ALA A 240 15.30 3.78 1.99
N TRP A 241 16.33 2.92 1.97
CA TRP A 241 17.73 3.34 1.89
C TRP A 241 18.34 2.93 0.54
N TYR A 242 19.67 2.77 0.45
CA TYR A 242 20.34 2.34 -0.79
C TYR A 242 20.22 0.81 -1.00
N GLY A 243 20.43 0.36 -2.25
CA GLY A 243 20.38 -1.07 -2.59
C GLY A 243 19.05 -1.71 -2.19
N SER A 244 19.11 -2.86 -1.52
CA SER A 244 17.91 -3.55 -1.01
C SER A 244 17.61 -3.23 0.46
N ARG A 245 18.19 -2.14 1.00
CA ARG A 245 18.20 -1.86 2.43
C ARG A 245 17.16 -0.84 2.87
N PHE A 246 16.82 -0.93 4.15
CA PHE A 246 15.97 0.02 4.85
C PHE A 246 16.58 0.43 6.18
N LEU A 247 16.21 1.60 6.67
CA LEU A 247 16.49 2.04 8.03
C LEU A 247 15.19 2.01 8.82
N ALA A 248 15.16 1.27 9.92
CA ALA A 248 14.08 1.26 10.91
C ALA A 248 14.57 1.96 12.17
N PHE A 249 13.83 2.94 12.66
CA PHE A 249 14.24 3.73 13.82
C PHE A 249 13.04 4.19 14.65
N GLY A 250 13.30 4.59 15.90
CA GLY A 250 12.28 5.01 16.85
C GLY A 250 12.78 4.88 18.28
N TYR A 251 11.86 4.86 19.23
CA TYR A 251 12.17 4.68 20.65
C TYR A 251 11.68 3.33 21.16
N GLN A 252 12.45 2.73 22.06
CA GLN A 252 12.11 1.49 22.74
C GLN A 252 12.37 1.59 24.23
N HIS A 253 11.46 1.06 25.04
CA HIS A 253 11.77 0.70 26.41
C HIS A 253 12.31 -0.73 26.42
N VAL A 254 13.58 -0.89 26.81
CA VAL A 254 14.26 -2.19 26.84
C VAL A 254 14.55 -2.63 28.27
N ARG A 255 14.40 -3.92 28.53
CA ARG A 255 14.67 -4.54 29.84
C ARG A 255 15.58 -5.76 29.71
N ALA A 256 16.46 -5.93 30.67
CA ALA A 256 17.30 -7.10 30.85
C ALA A 256 17.01 -7.75 32.22
N PRO A 257 17.33 -9.05 32.42
CA PRO A 257 17.27 -9.66 33.75
C PRO A 257 18.12 -8.86 34.74
N ASN A 258 17.52 -8.43 35.86
CA ASN A 258 18.13 -7.70 36.98
C ASN A 258 18.40 -6.19 36.80
N TRP A 259 17.86 -5.53 35.77
CA TRP A 259 17.98 -4.07 35.60
C TRP A 259 16.60 -3.39 35.54
N SER A 260 16.51 -2.19 36.12
CA SER A 260 15.43 -1.26 35.79
C SER A 260 15.60 -0.88 34.32
N GLY A 261 14.58 -1.12 33.49
CA GLY A 261 14.66 -0.86 32.05
C GLY A 261 15.11 0.54 31.69
N ARG A 262 15.51 0.73 30.43
CA ARG A 262 15.93 2.02 29.91
C ARG A 262 15.20 2.33 28.60
N ASP A 263 15.00 3.61 28.35
CA ASP A 263 14.57 4.08 27.05
C ASP A 263 15.79 4.25 26.15
N VAL A 264 15.69 3.75 24.92
CA VAL A 264 16.74 3.85 23.90
C VAL A 264 16.15 4.36 22.61
N PHE A 265 16.88 5.24 21.94
CA PHE A 265 16.68 5.48 20.52
C PHE A 265 17.41 4.39 19.74
N PHE A 266 16.70 3.67 18.88
CA PHE A 266 17.28 2.61 18.06
C PHE A 266 17.37 3.03 16.59
N ILE A 267 18.39 2.51 15.91
CA ILE A 267 18.46 2.47 14.45
C ILE A 267 18.86 1.05 14.07
N ASN A 268 18.04 0.41 13.26
CA ASN A 268 18.25 -0.92 12.71
C ASN A 268 18.39 -0.80 11.18
N THR A 269 19.44 -1.39 10.62
CA THR A 269 19.50 -1.61 9.18
C THR A 269 18.82 -2.94 8.87
N VAL A 270 17.87 -2.93 7.93
CA VAL A 270 17.22 -4.14 7.43
C VAL A 270 17.76 -4.41 6.05
N ASP A 271 18.34 -5.59 5.86
CA ASP A 271 18.99 -6.00 4.62
C ASP A 271 18.25 -7.18 3.99
N PHE A 272 18.10 -7.14 2.66
CA PHE A 272 17.45 -8.17 1.84
C PHE A 272 18.37 -8.68 0.71
N ASP A 273 19.66 -8.34 0.77
CA ASP A 273 20.70 -8.86 -0.13
C ASP A 273 20.99 -10.36 0.10
#